data_AF-A0A4R2D2I8-F1
#
_entry.id   AF-A0A4R2D2I8-F1
#
_cell.length_a   1.000
_cell.length_b   1.000
_cell.length_c   1.000
_cell.angle_alpha   90.00
_cell.angle_beta   90.00
_cell.angle_gamma   90.00
#
_symmetry.space_group_name_H-M   'P 1'
#
loop_
_entity.id
_entity.type
_entity.pdbx_description
1 polymer ?
#
loop_
_entity_poly.entity_id
_entity_poly.type
_entity_poly.pdbx_seq_one_letter_code
_entity_poly.pdbx_strand_id
1 'polypeptide(L)'
;MAIEQEVLEFIIVPPYARRSEIFAAKERMEAYLGNRFPGYSFRLARLGPVGDDDDFCVLPIMNFLGDDGRSYMCAPPKLWFMAEIAAACREFDAAGRRSFAA
;
A
#
# COMPACT_ATOMS: atom_id res chain seq x y z
N MET A 1 15.55 -19.63 -17.65
CA MET A 1 15.36 -19.20 -16.25
C MET A 1 14.06 -18.43 -16.20
N ALA A 2 13.09 -18.86 -15.40
CA ALA A 2 11.95 -18.00 -15.10
C ALA A 2 12.50 -16.82 -14.28
N ILE A 3 12.32 -15.60 -14.76
CA ILE A 3 12.67 -14.40 -14.02
C ILE A 3 11.53 -14.24 -13.01
N GLU A 4 11.74 -14.64 -11.76
CA GLU A 4 10.77 -14.40 -10.70
C GLU A 4 10.78 -12.91 -10.37
N GLN A 5 9.81 -12.17 -10.93
CA GLN A 5 9.70 -10.73 -10.73
C GLN A 5 9.01 -10.46 -9.39
N GLU A 6 9.61 -9.60 -8.57
CA GLU A 6 9.01 -9.17 -7.30
C GLU A 6 7.87 -8.16 -7.51
N VAL A 7 6.90 -8.17 -6.58
CA VAL A 7 5.86 -7.13 -6.52
C VAL A 7 6.47 -5.83 -6.02
N LEU A 8 6.37 -4.77 -6.83
CA LEU A 8 6.86 -3.44 -6.46
C LEU A 8 5.74 -2.46 -6.13
N GLU A 9 4.49 -2.79 -6.44
CA GLU A 9 3.37 -1.86 -6.28
C GLU A 9 2.25 -2.46 -5.43
N PHE A 10 1.74 -1.66 -4.50
CA PHE A 10 0.69 -2.02 -3.57
C PHE A 10 -0.45 -1.00 -3.57
N ILE A 11 -1.67 -1.50 -3.61
CA ILE A 11 -2.88 -0.73 -3.37
C ILE A 11 -3.21 -0.81 -1.88
N ILE A 12 -3.42 0.34 -1.27
CA ILE A 12 -3.84 0.48 0.12
C ILE A 12 -5.31 0.86 0.12
N VAL A 13 -6.13 0.07 0.79
CA VAL A 13 -7.54 0.38 1.02
C VAL A 13 -7.71 0.71 2.51
N PRO A 14 -8.10 1.93 2.86
CA PRO A 14 -8.34 2.29 4.24
C PRO A 14 -9.68 1.74 4.75
N PRO A 15 -9.78 1.48 6.07
CA PRO A 15 -11.03 1.05 6.69
C PRO A 15 -12.13 2.09 6.49
N TYR A 16 -13.38 1.65 6.41
CA TYR A 16 -14.52 2.51 6.07
C TYR A 16 -14.60 3.76 6.97
N ALA A 17 -14.46 3.57 8.28
CA ALA A 17 -14.55 4.62 9.28
C ALA A 17 -13.50 5.74 9.11
N ARG A 18 -12.30 5.42 8.61
CA ARG A 18 -11.18 6.38 8.44
C ARG A 18 -10.98 6.81 6.99
N ARG A 19 -11.77 6.28 6.05
CA ARG A 19 -11.60 6.49 4.61
C ARG A 19 -11.50 7.95 4.23
N SER A 20 -12.45 8.78 4.65
CA SER A 20 -12.46 10.21 4.30
C SER A 20 -11.24 10.96 4.82
N GLU A 21 -10.82 10.68 6.05
CA GLU A 21 -9.63 11.27 6.68
C GLU A 21 -8.35 10.88 5.93
N ILE A 22 -8.19 9.59 5.63
CA ILE A 22 -7.03 9.06 4.91
C ILE A 22 -6.97 9.62 3.48
N PHE A 23 -8.11 9.71 2.79
CA PHE A 23 -8.16 10.27 1.44
C PHE A 23 -7.85 11.78 1.42
N ALA A 24 -8.23 12.53 2.46
CA ALA A 24 -7.83 13.92 2.59
C ALA A 24 -6.30 14.07 2.80
N ALA A 25 -5.65 13.05 3.37
CA ALA A 25 -4.21 12.97 3.56
C ALA A 25 -3.49 12.12 2.50
N LYS A 26 -4.11 11.86 1.33
CA LYS A 26 -3.65 10.87 0.35
C LYS A 26 -2.16 11.00 0.01
N GLU A 27 -1.74 12.17 -0.47
CA GLU A 27 -0.36 12.40 -0.90
C GLU A 27 0.65 12.22 0.24
N ARG A 28 0.27 12.63 1.46
CA ARG A 28 1.11 12.43 2.64
C ARG A 28 1.24 10.97 3.02
N MET A 29 0.17 10.19 2.89
CA MET A 29 0.21 8.75 3.17
C MET A 29 1.05 8.01 2.14
N GLU A 30 0.87 8.29 0.85
CA GLU A 30 1.66 7.70 -0.23
C GLU A 30 3.16 8.05 -0.07
N ALA A 31 3.49 9.30 0.26
CA ALA A 31 4.86 9.71 0.56
C ALA A 31 5.42 9.07 1.84
N TYR A 32 4.62 8.97 2.91
CA TYR A 32 5.01 8.33 4.16
C TYR A 32 5.40 6.86 3.92
N LEU A 33 4.55 6.11 3.20
CA LEU A 33 4.83 4.71 2.87
C LEU A 33 6.03 4.58 1.92
N GLY A 34 6.14 5.42 0.90
CA GLY A 34 7.29 5.41 -0.02
C GLY A 34 8.64 5.70 0.68
N ASN A 35 8.63 6.57 1.68
CA ASN A 35 9.82 6.83 2.50
C ASN A 35 10.14 5.68 3.47
N ARG A 36 9.10 5.01 4.01
CA ARG A 36 9.24 3.89 4.95
C ARG A 36 9.69 2.60 4.26
N PHE A 37 9.26 2.39 3.01
CA PHE A 37 9.53 1.21 2.19
C PHE A 37 10.14 1.62 0.83
N PRO A 38 11.43 1.99 0.78
CA PRO A 38 12.07 2.42 -0.45
C PRO A 38 12.04 1.34 -1.53
N GLY A 39 11.83 1.75 -2.78
CA GLY A 39 11.74 0.84 -3.93
C GLY A 39 10.34 0.30 -4.21
N TYR A 40 9.37 0.57 -3.33
CA TYR A 40 7.97 0.20 -3.50
C TYR A 40 7.10 1.43 -3.77
N SER A 41 6.05 1.26 -4.57
CA SER A 41 5.04 2.28 -4.84
C SER A 41 3.71 1.92 -4.17
N PHE A 42 3.02 2.94 -3.68
CA PHE A 42 1.77 2.79 -2.95
C PHE A 42 0.70 3.70 -3.56
N ARG A 43 -0.50 3.16 -3.74
CA ARG A 43 -1.67 3.92 -4.20
C ARG A 43 -2.86 3.71 -3.28
N LEU A 44 -3.57 4.78 -2.93
CA LEU A 44 -4.82 4.66 -2.18
C LEU A 44 -6.03 4.38 -3.10
N ALA A 45 -6.83 3.37 -2.77
CA ALA A 45 -8.07 3.03 -3.45
C ALA A 45 -9.30 3.12 -2.53
N ARG A 46 -10.42 3.62 -3.07
CA ARG A 46 -11.67 3.87 -2.31
C ARG A 46 -12.55 2.62 -2.14
N LEU A 47 -12.34 1.62 -2.99
CA LEU A 47 -13.11 0.39 -3.05
C LEU A 47 -12.20 -0.75 -2.61
N GLY A 48 -12.61 -1.47 -1.57
CA GLY A 48 -11.98 -2.69 -1.07
C GLY A 48 -12.85 -3.92 -1.28
N PRO A 49 -12.29 -5.12 -1.05
CA PRO A 49 -13.07 -6.35 -1.03
C PRO A 49 -14.20 -6.27 0.02
N VAL A 50 -15.35 -6.88 -0.28
CA VAL A 50 -16.54 -6.89 0.58
C VAL A 50 -16.23 -7.74 1.83
N GLY A 51 -15.95 -7.12 2.97
CA GLY A 51 -15.65 -7.80 4.26
C GLY A 51 -15.40 -6.82 5.40
N ASP A 52 -15.44 -7.30 6.65
CA ASP A 52 -15.34 -6.51 7.90
C ASP A 52 -14.15 -5.51 7.84
N ASP A 53 -14.51 -4.24 7.81
CA ASP A 53 -13.76 -3.15 7.16
C ASP A 53 -13.11 -2.22 8.20
N ASP A 54 -12.61 -2.82 9.29
CA ASP A 54 -12.06 -2.11 10.46
C ASP A 54 -10.54 -1.87 10.39
N ASP A 55 -9.83 -2.55 9.48
CA ASP A 55 -8.39 -2.37 9.27
C ASP A 55 -8.01 -2.13 7.79
N PHE A 56 -6.77 -1.71 7.57
CA PHE A 56 -6.25 -1.47 6.22
C PHE A 56 -6.07 -2.78 5.45
N CYS A 57 -6.58 -2.80 4.21
CA CYS A 57 -6.30 -3.87 3.26
C CYS A 57 -5.10 -3.48 2.37
N VAL A 58 -4.12 -4.37 2.29
CA VAL A 58 -2.92 -4.22 1.45
C VAL A 58 -3.03 -5.21 0.29
N LEU A 59 -3.14 -4.69 -0.93
CA LEU A 59 -3.37 -5.48 -2.14
C LEU A 59 -2.16 -5.36 -3.08
N PRO A 60 -1.39 -6.43 -3.29
CA PRO A 60 -0.27 -6.39 -4.22
C PRO A 60 -0.76 -6.33 -5.67
N ILE A 61 -0.12 -5.49 -6.50
CA ILE A 61 -0.28 -5.57 -7.95
C ILE A 61 0.63 -6.70 -8.44
N MET A 62 0.00 -7.85 -8.64
CA MET A 62 0.65 -9.11 -8.96
C MET A 62 1.05 -9.24 -10.43
N ASN A 63 0.85 -8.22 -11.25
CA ASN A 63 1.18 -8.27 -12.67
C ASN A 63 2.15 -7.18 -13.09
N PHE A 64 2.95 -7.50 -14.10
CA PHE A 64 3.83 -6.54 -14.77
C PHE A 64 3.75 -6.73 -16.28
N LEU A 65 4.06 -5.67 -17.03
CA LEU A 65 4.16 -5.72 -18.49
C LEU A 65 5.58 -6.15 -18.86
N GLY A 66 5.72 -7.27 -19.57
CA GLY A 66 7.01 -7.68 -20.14
C GLY A 66 7.35 -6.88 -21.39
N ASP A 67 8.59 -7.00 -21.85
CA ASP A 67 9.09 -6.28 -23.03
C ASP A 67 8.35 -6.65 -24.33
N ASP A 68 7.65 -7.79 -24.35
CA ASP A 68 6.80 -8.25 -25.45
C ASP A 68 5.37 -7.68 -25.39
N GLY A 69 5.09 -6.80 -24.44
CA GLY A 69 3.77 -6.21 -24.22
C GLY A 69 2.75 -7.15 -23.59
N ARG A 70 3.15 -8.32 -23.08
CA ARG A 70 2.26 -9.24 -22.37
C ARG A 70 2.32 -9.03 -20.87
N SER A 71 1.20 -9.31 -20.21
CA SER A 71 1.11 -9.27 -18.75
C SER A 71 1.59 -10.60 -18.18
N TYR A 72 2.52 -10.53 -17.22
CA TYR A 72 3.04 -11.68 -16.50
C TYR A 72 2.75 -11.55 -15.00
N MET A 73 2.79 -12.67 -14.28
CA MET A 73 2.58 -12.70 -12.84
C MET A 73 3.90 -12.54 -12.09
N CYS A 74 3.89 -11.70 -11.06
CA CYS A 74 4.96 -11.60 -10.07
C CYS A 74 4.93 -12.81 -9.12
N ALA A 75 6.05 -13.03 -8.45
CA ALA A 75 6.09 -13.93 -7.29
C ALA A 75 5.21 -13.36 -6.17
N PRO A 76 4.46 -14.21 -5.44
CA PRO A 76 3.68 -13.78 -4.28
C PRO A 76 4.55 -13.03 -3.26
N PRO A 77 4.11 -11.86 -2.75
CA PRO A 77 4.84 -11.14 -1.73
C PRO A 77 4.86 -11.94 -0.43
N LYS A 78 5.90 -11.73 0.38
CA LYS A 78 6.00 -12.36 1.69
C LYS A 78 4.92 -11.81 2.62
N LEU A 79 4.17 -12.70 3.29
CA LEU A 79 3.06 -12.31 4.17
C LEU A 79 3.48 -11.36 5.31
N TRP A 80 4.68 -11.55 5.87
CA TRP A 80 5.19 -10.66 6.92
C TRP A 80 5.39 -9.22 6.41
N PHE A 81 5.81 -9.05 5.15
CA PHE A 81 6.02 -7.74 4.56
C PHE A 81 4.69 -7.01 4.35
N MET A 82 3.66 -7.74 3.90
CA MET A 82 2.30 -7.19 3.81
C MET A 82 1.77 -6.76 5.19
N ALA A 83 2.07 -7.53 6.24
CA ALA A 83 1.68 -7.19 7.61
C ALA A 83 2.42 -5.93 8.13
N GLU A 84 3.69 -5.75 7.78
CA GLU A 84 4.45 -4.53 8.09
C GLU A 84 3.87 -3.29 7.40
N ILE A 85 3.47 -3.41 6.12
CA ILE A 85 2.79 -2.31 5.41
C ILE A 85 1.48 -1.95 6.13
N ALA A 86 0.67 -2.95 6.50
CA ALA A 86 -0.57 -2.71 7.23
C ALA A 86 -0.31 -2.05 8.60
N ALA A 87 0.73 -2.47 9.32
CA ALA A 87 1.14 -1.84 10.57
C ALA A 87 1.53 -0.37 10.39
N ALA A 88 2.35 -0.07 9.38
CA ALA A 88 2.73 1.31 9.06
C ALA A 88 1.49 2.16 8.72
N CYS A 89 0.50 1.60 8.01
CA CYS A 89 -0.76 2.30 7.74
C CYS A 89 -1.53 2.66 9.02
N ARG A 90 -1.52 1.79 10.02
CA ARG A 90 -2.15 2.07 11.33
C ARG A 90 -1.43 3.19 12.09
N GLU A 91 -0.10 3.26 11.99
CA GLU A 91 0.74 4.29 12.64
C GLU A 91 0.63 5.68 11.98
N PHE A 92 0.13 5.76 10.75
CA PHE A 92 0.02 7.01 10.02
C PHE A 92 -0.97 7.98 10.71
N ASP A 93 -0.46 9.15 11.12
CA ASP A 93 -1.26 10.25 11.66
C ASP A 93 -1.84 11.12 10.54
N ALA A 94 -3.07 10.81 10.15
CA ALA A 94 -3.79 11.52 9.11
C ALA A 94 -4.23 12.94 9.55
N ALA A 95 -4.34 13.22 10.85
CA ALA A 95 -4.57 14.58 11.36
C ALA A 95 -3.37 15.51 11.19
N GLY A 96 -2.18 14.98 10.87
CA GLY A 96 -0.99 15.78 10.58
C GLY A 96 -0.53 16.63 11.76
N ARG A 97 -0.72 16.14 12.99
CA ARG A 97 -0.11 16.76 14.17
C ARG A 97 1.40 16.63 14.00
N ARG A 98 2.00 17.67 13.43
CA ARG A 98 3.45 17.87 13.45
C ARG A 98 3.84 17.93 14.93
N SER A 99 4.20 16.79 15.50
CA SER A 99 5.03 16.77 16.68
C SER A 99 6.38 17.30 16.25
N PHE A 100 6.54 18.62 16.28
CA PHE A 100 7.84 19.26 16.29
C PHE A 100 8.48 18.90 17.63
N ALA A 101 9.11 17.73 17.72
CA ALA A 101 10.07 17.51 18.78
C ALA A 101 11.24 18.46 18.49
N ALA A 102 11.40 19.44 19.37
CA ALA A 102 12.55 20.35 19.44
C ALA A 102 13.77 19.63 20.04
#